data_AF-A0AAX2AFU4-F1
#
_entry.id   AF-A0AAX2AFU4-F1
#
_cell.length_a   1.000
_cell.length_b   1.000
_cell.length_c   1.000
_cell.angle_alpha   90.00
_cell.angle_beta   90.00
_cell.angle_gamma   90.00
#
_symmetry.space_group_name_H-M   'P 1'
#
loop_
_entity.id
_entity.type
_entity.pdbx_description
1 polymer ?
#
loop_
_entity_poly.entity_id
_entity_poly.type
_entity_poly.pdbx_seq_one_letter_code
_entity_poly.pdbx_strand_id
1 'polypeptide(L)'
;MEAIDKFIKAIEEHNFIQAHELLEEDWKEYKKQGLKKEAKALQGLINAATALALFYNKKRPEGFKKVWPVYIKYKPLLKQVSFKNMPKYYYASILLEEKKEELINF
;
A
#
# COMPACT_ATOMS: atom_id res chain seq x y z
N MET A 1 -2.68 -13.66 13.02
CA MET A 1 -2.97 -12.35 12.39
C MET A 1 -2.17 -12.27 11.11
N GLU A 2 -2.83 -12.14 9.95
CA GLU A 2 -2.18 -12.16 8.64
C GLU A 2 -1.43 -10.84 8.36
N ALA A 3 -0.55 -10.82 7.36
CA ALA A 3 0.21 -9.61 7.00
C ALA A 3 -0.70 -8.43 6.66
N ILE A 4 -1.80 -8.69 5.92
CA ILE A 4 -2.79 -7.67 5.57
C ILE A 4 -3.51 -7.07 6.80
N ASP A 5 -3.73 -7.85 7.86
CA ASP A 5 -4.35 -7.34 9.09
C ASP A 5 -3.42 -6.35 9.80
N LYS A 6 -2.12 -6.72 9.89
CA LYS A 6 -1.10 -5.85 10.47
C LYS A 6 -0.92 -4.58 9.63
N PHE A 7 -0.97 -4.72 8.30
CA PHE A 7 -0.87 -3.61 7.36
C PHE A 7 -1.99 -2.60 7.57
N ILE A 8 -3.24 -3.07 7.64
CA ILE A 8 -4.41 -2.23 7.91
C ILE A 8 -4.24 -1.49 9.25
N LYS A 9 -3.94 -2.23 10.33
CA LYS A 9 -3.74 -1.63 11.65
C LYS A 9 -2.66 -0.55 11.65
N ALA A 10 -1.54 -0.79 10.95
CA ALA A 10 -0.47 0.19 10.84
C ALA A 10 -0.92 1.45 10.08
N ILE A 11 -1.77 1.35 9.06
CA ILE A 11 -2.33 2.52 8.36
C ILE A 11 -3.29 3.30 9.28
N GLU A 12 -4.15 2.60 10.03
CA GLU A 12 -5.08 3.22 10.99
C GLU A 12 -4.34 4.07 12.03
N GLU A 13 -3.20 3.56 12.53
CA GLU A 13 -2.33 4.20 13.52
C GLU A 13 -1.30 5.19 12.93
N HIS A 14 -1.39 5.51 11.63
CA HIS A 14 -0.43 6.36 10.90
C HIS A 14 1.04 5.87 10.93
N ASN A 15 1.24 4.58 11.18
CA ASN A 15 2.53 3.89 11.19
C ASN A 15 2.99 3.49 9.77
N PHE A 16 3.06 4.47 8.85
CA PHE A 16 3.27 4.21 7.42
C PHE A 16 4.64 3.60 7.07
N ILE A 17 5.68 3.87 7.87
CA ILE A 17 7.00 3.25 7.69
C ILE A 17 6.88 1.73 7.90
N GLN A 18 6.26 1.32 9.01
CA GLN A 18 6.05 -0.10 9.28
C GLN A 18 5.10 -0.72 8.25
N ALA A 19 4.05 0.00 7.86
CA ALA A 19 3.08 -0.49 6.88
C ALA A 19 3.75 -0.94 5.57
N HIS A 20 4.67 -0.15 4.99
CA HIS A 20 5.27 -0.54 3.71
C HIS A 20 6.14 -1.81 3.82
N GLU A 21 6.71 -2.11 4.98
CA GLU A 21 7.51 -3.32 5.23
C GLU A 21 6.65 -4.58 5.37
N LEU A 22 5.44 -4.44 5.93
CA LEU A 22 4.59 -5.57 6.33
C LEU A 22 4.08 -6.44 5.17
N LEU A 23 4.01 -5.92 3.95
CA LEU A 23 3.61 -6.67 2.76
C LEU A 23 4.81 -7.05 1.86
N GLU A 24 6.05 -6.72 2.23
CA GLU A 24 7.21 -6.97 1.37
C GLU A 24 7.51 -8.45 1.16
N GLU A 25 7.35 -9.28 2.19
CA GLU A 25 7.63 -10.71 2.07
C GLU A 25 6.62 -11.40 1.14
N ASP A 26 5.33 -11.11 1.29
CA ASP A 26 4.29 -11.58 0.36
C ASP A 26 4.57 -11.10 -1.07
N TRP A 27 4.99 -9.85 -1.23
CA TRP A 27 5.37 -9.29 -2.54
C TRP A 27 6.57 -10.01 -3.17
N LYS A 28 7.62 -10.29 -2.39
CA LYS A 28 8.81 -11.03 -2.84
C LYS A 28 8.44 -12.45 -3.25
N GLU A 29 7.56 -13.10 -2.50
CA GLU A 29 7.12 -14.46 -2.79
C GLU A 29 6.30 -14.52 -4.09
N TYR A 30 5.33 -13.60 -4.29
CA TYR A 30 4.61 -13.53 -5.57
C TYR A 30 5.54 -13.27 -6.76
N LYS A 31 6.57 -12.43 -6.60
CA LYS A 31 7.58 -12.24 -7.65
C LYS A 31 8.35 -13.53 -7.95
N LYS A 32 8.76 -14.26 -6.92
CA LYS A 32 9.51 -15.51 -7.05
C LYS A 32 8.69 -16.59 -7.75
N GLN A 33 7.38 -16.64 -7.49
CA GLN A 33 6.44 -17.56 -8.15
C GLN A 33 6.05 -17.14 -9.57
N GLY A 34 6.50 -15.97 -10.05
CA GLY A 34 6.14 -15.46 -11.38
C GLY A 34 4.73 -14.86 -11.46
N LEU A 35 4.05 -14.68 -10.32
CA LEU A 35 2.72 -14.10 -10.19
C LEU A 35 2.79 -12.56 -10.30
N LYS A 36 3.00 -12.10 -11.53
CA LYS A 36 3.34 -10.69 -11.83
C LYS A 36 2.21 -9.71 -11.49
N LYS A 37 0.93 -10.11 -11.62
CA LYS A 37 -0.20 -9.20 -11.35
C LYS A 37 -0.39 -9.01 -9.85
N GLU A 38 -0.31 -10.10 -9.11
CA GLU A 38 -0.36 -10.21 -7.65
C GLU A 38 0.76 -9.37 -7.03
N ALA A 39 1.99 -9.58 -7.48
CA ALA A 39 3.14 -8.79 -7.05
C ALA A 39 2.93 -7.29 -7.33
N LYS A 40 2.43 -6.90 -8.51
CA LYS A 40 2.18 -5.48 -8.82
C LYS A 40 1.03 -4.90 -7.99
N ALA A 41 -0.02 -5.67 -7.72
CA ALA A 41 -1.13 -5.24 -6.89
C ALA A 41 -0.66 -4.94 -5.45
N LEU A 42 0.15 -5.83 -4.84
CA LEU A 42 0.78 -5.56 -3.53
C LEU A 42 1.73 -4.38 -3.59
N GLN A 43 2.54 -4.28 -4.65
CA GLN A 43 3.44 -3.14 -4.86
C GLN A 43 2.68 -1.81 -4.89
N GLY A 44 1.45 -1.80 -5.40
CA GLY A 44 0.57 -0.63 -5.32
C GLY A 44 0.35 -0.19 -3.87
N LEU A 45 -0.14 -1.10 -3.02
CA LEU A 45 -0.42 -0.83 -1.60
C LEU A 45 0.84 -0.42 -0.83
N ILE A 46 1.95 -1.12 -1.05
CA ILE A 46 3.26 -0.79 -0.45
C ILE A 46 3.67 0.63 -0.85
N ASN A 47 3.56 1.00 -2.12
CA ASN A 47 3.92 2.34 -2.59
C ASN A 47 3.02 3.44 -2.03
N ALA A 48 1.73 3.17 -1.82
CA ALA A 48 0.85 4.13 -1.15
C ALA A 48 1.32 4.41 0.28
N ALA A 49 1.63 3.36 1.05
CA ALA A 49 2.20 3.49 2.40
C ALA A 49 3.56 4.23 2.37
N THR A 50 4.46 3.88 1.44
CA THR A 50 5.73 4.58 1.26
C THR A 50 5.55 6.07 0.93
N ALA A 51 4.59 6.40 0.05
CA ALA A 51 4.29 7.78 -0.29
C ALA A 51 3.81 8.57 0.93
N LEU A 52 2.86 8.01 1.71
CA LEU A 52 2.39 8.63 2.96
C LEU A 52 3.53 8.76 3.98
N ALA A 53 4.41 7.77 4.11
CA ALA A 53 5.58 7.85 4.98
C ALA A 53 6.54 8.98 4.56
N LEU A 54 6.77 9.15 3.25
CA LEU A 54 7.58 10.24 2.71
C LEU A 54 6.97 11.61 3.04
N PHE A 55 5.66 11.75 2.89
CA PHE A 55 4.95 12.99 3.21
C PHE A 55 4.92 13.25 4.72
N TYR A 56 4.30 12.35 5.49
CA TYR A 56 3.93 12.54 6.89
C TYR A 56 5.12 12.39 7.84
N ASN A 57 5.86 11.28 7.75
CA ASN A 57 6.96 10.99 8.67
C ASN A 57 8.25 11.70 8.25
N LYS A 58 8.55 11.78 6.94
CA LYS A 58 9.82 12.32 6.44
C LYS A 58 9.76 13.79 5.98
N LYS A 59 8.57 14.40 5.91
CA LYS A 59 8.36 15.79 5.45
C LYS A 59 8.94 16.06 4.05
N ARG A 60 8.80 15.09 3.14
CA ARG A 60 9.30 15.11 1.75
C ARG A 60 8.13 15.06 0.75
N PRO A 61 7.42 16.18 0.52
CA PRO A 61 6.26 16.22 -0.38
C PRO A 61 6.59 15.84 -1.83
N GLU A 62 7.80 16.17 -2.31
CA GLU A 62 8.25 15.76 -3.65
C GLU A 62 8.44 14.25 -3.77
N GLY A 63 8.79 13.56 -2.67
CA GLY A 63 8.86 12.11 -2.63
C GLY A 63 7.47 11.48 -2.79
N PHE A 64 6.47 12.02 -2.07
CA PHE A 64 5.08 11.62 -2.23
C PHE A 64 4.60 11.77 -3.68
N LYS A 65 4.81 12.95 -4.30
CA LYS A 65 4.39 13.23 -5.68
C LYS A 65 4.98 12.25 -6.71
N LYS A 66 6.18 11.72 -6.45
CA LYS A 66 6.84 10.72 -7.30
C LYS A 66 6.31 9.29 -7.09
N VAL A 67 6.02 8.91 -5.84
CA VAL A 67 5.68 7.52 -5.50
C VAL A 67 4.18 7.24 -5.61
N TRP A 68 3.32 8.19 -5.21
CA TRP A 68 1.86 8.02 -5.24
C TRP A 68 1.29 7.64 -6.63
N PRO A 69 1.78 8.19 -7.77
CA PRO A 69 1.33 7.77 -9.09
C PRO A 69 1.58 6.28 -9.39
N VAL A 70 2.60 5.66 -8.78
CA VAL A 70 2.86 4.22 -8.94
C VAL A 70 1.78 3.40 -8.25
N TYR A 71 1.29 3.84 -7.09
CA TYR A 71 0.11 3.25 -6.45
C TYR A 71 -1.11 3.35 -7.38
N ILE A 72 -1.43 4.54 -7.88
CA ILE A 72 -2.57 4.75 -8.78
C ILE A 72 -2.51 3.85 -10.02
N LYS A 73 -1.32 3.68 -10.60
CA LYS A 73 -1.08 2.78 -11.74
C LYS A 73 -1.43 1.32 -11.42
N TYR A 74 -1.14 0.85 -10.21
CA TYR A 74 -1.31 -0.56 -9.84
C TYR A 74 -2.59 -0.87 -9.07
N LYS A 75 -3.24 0.11 -8.45
CA LYS A 75 -4.54 -0.04 -7.75
C LYS A 75 -5.58 -0.83 -8.59
N PRO A 76 -5.76 -0.59 -9.91
CA PRO A 76 -6.74 -1.34 -10.70
C PRO A 76 -6.48 -2.85 -10.75
N LEU A 77 -5.24 -3.30 -10.50
CA LEU A 77 -4.90 -4.72 -10.50
C LEU A 77 -5.52 -5.47 -9.32
N LEU A 78 -5.91 -4.80 -8.24
CA LEU A 78 -6.69 -5.43 -7.15
C LEU A 78 -7.99 -6.03 -7.68
N LYS A 79 -8.56 -5.51 -8.78
CA LYS A 79 -9.76 -6.09 -9.43
C LYS A 79 -9.47 -7.29 -10.34
N GLN A 80 -8.20 -7.62 -10.56
CA GLN A 80 -7.76 -8.62 -11.54
C GLN A 80 -7.01 -9.79 -10.92
N VAL A 81 -6.82 -9.77 -9.60
CA VAL A 81 -6.08 -10.79 -8.85
C VAL A 81 -7.01 -11.44 -7.84
N SER A 82 -6.64 -12.64 -7.39
CA SER A 82 -7.36 -13.35 -6.33
C SER A 82 -6.43 -13.57 -5.15
N PHE A 83 -6.58 -12.73 -4.13
CA PHE A 83 -5.92 -12.95 -2.85
C PHE A 83 -6.86 -13.67 -1.88
N LYS A 84 -6.28 -14.50 -1.02
CA LYS A 84 -6.97 -14.88 0.22
C LYS A 84 -7.30 -13.60 0.98
N ASN A 85 -8.54 -13.45 1.44
CA ASN A 85 -9.02 -12.23 2.10
C ASN A 85 -9.03 -10.97 1.21
N MET A 86 -9.34 -11.12 -0.08
CA MET A 86 -9.51 -10.01 -1.03
C MET A 86 -10.26 -8.78 -0.49
N PRO A 87 -11.36 -8.89 0.29
CA PRO A 87 -12.03 -7.74 0.88
C PRO A 87 -11.11 -6.84 1.72
N LYS A 88 -10.13 -7.41 2.44
CA LYS A 88 -9.18 -6.65 3.26
C LYS A 88 -8.21 -5.82 2.41
N TYR A 89 -7.77 -6.34 1.27
CA TYR A 89 -6.90 -5.60 0.35
C TYR A 89 -7.63 -4.41 -0.30
N TYR A 90 -8.92 -4.56 -0.62
CA TYR A 90 -9.74 -3.42 -1.04
C TYR A 90 -9.92 -2.40 0.08
N TYR A 91 -10.23 -2.86 1.28
CA TYR A 91 -10.36 -1.98 2.44
C TYR A 91 -9.07 -1.19 2.70
N ALA A 92 -7.91 -1.85 2.68
CA ALA A 92 -6.61 -1.18 2.83
C ALA A 92 -6.38 -0.11 1.76
N SER A 93 -6.77 -0.36 0.50
CA SER A 93 -6.69 0.62 -0.59
C SER A 93 -7.57 1.85 -0.34
N ILE A 94 -8.78 1.67 0.19
CA ILE A 94 -9.69 2.76 0.56
C ILE A 94 -9.09 3.56 1.71
N LEU A 95 -8.66 2.87 2.76
CA LEU A 95 -8.07 3.49 3.96
C LEU A 95 -6.82 4.33 3.62
N LEU A 96 -5.96 3.86 2.72
CA LEU A 96 -4.80 4.63 2.23
C LEU A 96 -5.20 5.95 1.55
N GLU A 97 -6.30 5.94 0.79
CA GLU A 97 -6.83 7.16 0.16
C GLU A 97 -7.46 8.10 1.18
N GLU A 98 -8.22 7.57 2.13
CA GLU A 98 -8.74 8.35 3.26
C GLU A 98 -7.61 9.03 4.04
N LYS A 99 -6.52 8.29 4.36
CA LYS A 99 -5.33 8.85 5.00
C LYS A 99 -4.63 9.89 4.15
N LYS A 100 -4.61 9.74 2.82
CA LYS A 100 -4.10 10.79 1.94
C LYS A 100 -4.92 12.06 2.07
N GLU A 101 -6.25 11.98 2.01
CA GLU A 101 -7.14 13.13 2.14
C GLU A 101 -7.04 13.79 3.52
N GLU A 102 -6.93 12.98 4.58
CA GLU A 102 -6.73 13.45 5.96
C GLU A 102 -5.45 14.28 6.11
N LEU A 103 -4.35 13.85 5.47
CA LEU A 103 -3.02 14.41 5.71
C LEU A 103 -2.61 15.51 4.72
N ILE A 104 -3.20 15.55 3.52
CA ILE A 104 -2.70 16.37 2.39
C ILE A 104 -3.67 17.51 2.04
N ASN A 105 -4.85 17.58 2.64
CA ASN A 105 -5.73 18.72 2.45
C ASN A 105 -5.29 19.92 3.32
N PHE A 106 -5.12 21.06 2.64
CA PHE A 106 -4.91 22.40 3.20
C PHE A 106 -6.23 23.04 3.62
#